data_AF-E7GTR8-F1
#
_entry.id   AF-E7GTR8-F1
#
_cell.length_a   1.000
_cell.length_b   1.000
_cell.length_c   1.000
_cell.angle_alpha   90.00
_cell.angle_beta   90.00
_cell.angle_gamma   90.00
#
_symmetry.space_group_name_H-M   'P 1'
#
loop_
_entity.id
_entity.type
_entity.pdbx_description
1 polymer ?
#
loop_
_entity_poly.entity_id
_entity_poly.type
_entity_poly.pdbx_seq_one_letter_code
_entity_poly.pdbx_strand_id
1 'polypeptide(L)'
;MLKDDLKEIKREMPDGLEIQTGACSFCGQMGQIETLIPWDQEKVNEAVTELCDCYGAKEYARKKGQKERACKAIEGQFGQQADTEEADEPIRNLLKHIAELIVEEKLDSASLDIGNGLKAKLSITSKGYIKVERQKTEKAVQEA
;
A
#
# COMPACT_ATOMS: atom_id res chain seq x y z
N MET A 1 1.27 6.73 3.26
CA MET A 1 0.76 6.85 4.63
C MET A 1 0.99 8.28 5.06
N LEU A 2 -0.02 8.96 5.61
CA LEU A 2 0.11 10.36 6.02
C LEU A 2 1.18 10.56 7.10
N LYS A 3 1.38 9.57 7.98
CA LYS A 3 2.45 9.62 8.99
C LYS A 3 3.86 9.65 8.40
N ASP A 4 4.05 9.12 7.19
CA ASP A 4 5.35 9.13 6.52
C ASP A 4 5.55 10.50 5.83
N ASP A 5 4.49 11.03 5.21
CA ASP A 5 4.48 12.39 4.63
C ASP A 5 4.77 13.45 5.71
N LEU A 6 4.18 13.33 6.90
CA LEU A 6 4.44 14.23 8.03
C LEU A 6 5.91 14.21 8.49
N LYS A 7 6.56 13.02 8.47
CA LYS A 7 7.98 12.91 8.80
C LYS A 7 8.86 13.57 7.74
N GLU A 8 8.48 13.43 6.46
CA GLU A 8 9.19 14.04 5.34
C GLU A 8 9.06 15.57 5.39
N ILE A 9 7.85 16.09 5.56
CA ILE A 9 7.58 17.53 5.76
C ILE A 9 8.45 18.10 6.88
N LYS A 10 8.44 17.48 8.06
CA LYS A 10 9.22 17.94 9.22
C LYS A 10 10.73 17.89 8.98
N ARG A 11 11.20 16.98 8.13
CA ARG A 11 12.62 16.85 7.77
C ARG A 11 13.05 17.90 6.75
N GLU A 12 12.23 18.17 5.75
CA GLU A 12 12.56 19.10 4.65
C GLU A 12 12.33 20.56 5.03
N MET A 13 11.26 20.85 5.77
CA MET A 13 10.85 22.19 6.17
C MET A 13 10.43 22.18 7.65
N PRO A 14 11.40 22.26 8.58
CA PRO A 14 11.11 22.22 10.02
C PRO A 14 10.46 23.52 10.53
N ASP A 15 10.64 24.63 9.82
CA ASP A 15 10.11 25.95 10.19
C ASP A 15 8.75 26.21 9.52
N GLY A 16 7.88 26.98 10.19
CA GLY A 16 6.59 27.41 9.62
C GLY A 16 5.49 26.34 9.66
N LEU A 17 5.65 25.29 10.47
CA LEU A 17 4.63 24.27 10.65
C LEU A 17 3.50 24.77 11.55
N GLU A 18 2.27 24.54 11.12
CA GLU A 18 1.05 24.79 11.90
C GLU A 18 0.61 23.53 12.64
N ILE A 19 0.24 23.70 13.91
CA ILE A 19 -0.27 22.61 14.75
C ILE A 19 -1.76 22.45 14.50
N GLN A 20 -2.17 21.25 14.10
CA GLN A 20 -3.57 20.88 13.96
C GLN A 20 -3.91 19.74 14.92
N THR A 21 -5.11 19.78 15.48
CA THR A 21 -5.59 18.79 16.45
C THR A 21 -6.67 17.93 15.81
N GLY A 22 -6.54 16.61 15.96
CA GLY A 22 -7.53 15.63 15.51
C GLY A 22 -7.79 14.58 16.57
N ALA A 23 -8.71 13.68 16.26
CA ALA A 23 -9.05 12.54 17.11
C ALA A 23 -8.81 11.23 16.37
N CYS A 24 -8.32 10.22 17.09
CA CYS A 24 -8.23 8.86 16.55
C CYS A 24 -9.63 8.29 16.31
N SER A 25 -9.88 7.77 15.10
CA SER A 25 -11.15 7.17 14.71
C SER A 25 -11.53 5.90 15.47
N PHE A 26 -10.60 5.29 16.21
CA PHE A 26 -10.82 4.06 16.96
C PHE A 26 -11.05 4.30 18.47
N CYS A 27 -10.14 5.02 19.12
CA CYS A 27 -10.22 5.24 20.58
C CYS A 27 -10.68 6.64 20.98
N GLY A 28 -10.83 7.57 20.02
CA GLY A 28 -11.20 8.96 20.28
C GLY A 28 -10.12 9.80 20.95
N GLN A 29 -8.92 9.27 21.19
CA GLN A 29 -7.82 10.04 21.78
C GLN A 29 -7.43 11.18 20.86
N MET A 30 -7.30 12.38 21.46
CA MET A 30 -6.84 13.56 20.75
C MET A 30 -5.34 13.44 20.48
N GLY A 31 -4.94 13.88 19.29
CA GLY A 31 -3.54 13.98 18.88
C GLY A 31 -3.30 15.27 18.12
N GLN A 32 -2.03 15.68 18.08
CA GLN A 32 -1.60 16.84 17.34
C GLN A 32 -0.67 16.42 16.20
N ILE A 33 -0.81 17.07 15.06
CA ILE A 33 0.09 16.93 13.90
C ILE A 33 0.61 18.32 13.52
N GLU A 34 1.75 18.32 12.85
CA GLU A 34 2.41 19.53 12.36
C GLU A 34 2.41 19.49 10.82
N THR A 35 1.86 20.52 10.17
CA THR A 35 1.70 20.58 8.71
C THR A 35 2.09 21.95 8.18
N LEU A 36 2.63 22.02 6.96
CA LEU A 36 2.98 23.30 6.32
C LEU A 36 1.76 24.14 5.91
N ILE A 37 0.67 23.46 5.56
CA ILE A 37 -0.60 24.07 5.20
C ILE A 37 -1.72 23.36 5.95
N PRO A 38 -2.77 24.09 6.40
CA PRO A 38 -3.93 23.48 7.01
C PRO A 38 -4.49 22.34 6.17
N TRP A 39 -4.80 21.22 6.82
CA TRP A 39 -5.45 20.08 6.22
C TRP A 39 -6.92 20.10 6.63
N ASP A 40 -7.78 19.46 5.86
CA ASP A 40 -9.16 19.25 6.32
C ASP A 40 -9.19 18.32 7.54
N GLN A 41 -10.24 18.44 8.35
CA GLN A 41 -10.35 17.71 9.61
C GLN A 41 -10.35 16.18 9.44
N GLU A 42 -10.87 15.67 8.32
CA GLU A 42 -10.88 14.23 8.03
C GLU A 42 -9.44 13.74 7.86
N LYS A 43 -8.63 14.45 7.07
CA LYS A 43 -7.21 14.15 6.87
C LYS A 43 -6.39 14.31 8.15
N VAL A 44 -6.71 15.30 8.99
CA VAL A 44 -6.08 15.46 10.32
C VAL A 44 -6.41 14.26 11.21
N ASN A 45 -7.67 13.86 11.31
CA ASN A 45 -8.10 12.69 12.09
C ASN A 45 -7.47 11.39 11.57
N GLU A 46 -7.35 11.24 10.25
CA GLU A 46 -6.68 10.10 9.64
C GLU A 46 -5.19 10.05 10.03
N ALA A 47 -4.48 11.17 9.97
CA ALA A 47 -3.07 11.23 10.37
C ALA A 47 -2.88 10.97 11.87
N VAL A 48 -3.74 11.54 12.73
CA VAL A 48 -3.76 11.23 14.17
C VAL A 48 -4.04 9.74 14.39
N THR A 49 -4.95 9.15 13.61
CA THR A 49 -5.26 7.72 13.67
C THR A 49 -4.05 6.88 13.28
N GLU A 50 -3.33 7.21 12.21
CA GLU A 50 -2.12 6.50 11.80
C GLU A 50 -0.96 6.57 12.81
N LEU A 51 -0.94 7.62 13.64
CA LEU A 51 0.06 7.87 14.69
C LEU A 51 -0.34 7.33 16.08
N CYS A 52 -1.62 6.99 16.28
CA CYS A 52 -2.13 6.57 17.57
C CYS A 52 -1.62 5.17 17.97
N ASP A 53 -1.35 4.99 19.27
CA ASP A 53 -0.81 3.76 19.83
C ASP A 53 -1.86 2.72 20.24
N CYS A 54 -3.16 3.04 20.11
CA CYS A 54 -4.22 2.10 20.45
C CYS A 54 -4.25 0.89 19.49
N TYR A 55 -4.78 -0.25 19.96
CA TYR A 55 -4.78 -1.49 19.19
C TYR A 55 -5.44 -1.34 17.81
N GLY A 56 -6.63 -0.72 17.75
CA GLY A 56 -7.36 -0.53 16.50
C GLY A 56 -6.59 0.33 15.49
N ALA A 57 -6.00 1.44 15.95
CA ALA A 57 -5.16 2.31 15.13
C ALA A 57 -3.91 1.60 14.60
N LYS A 58 -3.22 0.84 15.45
CA LYS A 58 -2.03 0.06 15.05
C LYS A 58 -2.36 -0.94 13.97
N GLU A 59 -3.45 -1.68 14.14
CA GLU A 59 -3.86 -2.70 13.18
C GLU A 59 -4.32 -2.09 11.85
N TYR A 60 -5.09 -1.00 11.92
CA TYR A 60 -5.47 -0.22 10.76
C TYR A 60 -4.25 0.31 9.99
N ALA A 61 -3.32 0.98 10.68
CA ALA A 61 -2.13 1.54 10.07
C ALA A 61 -1.21 0.46 9.49
N ARG A 62 -1.16 -0.73 10.12
CA ARG A 62 -0.46 -1.90 9.59
C ARG A 62 -1.07 -2.33 8.26
N LYS A 63 -2.38 -2.59 8.23
CA LYS A 63 -3.10 -3.05 7.03
C LYS A 63 -3.05 -2.02 5.90
N LYS A 64 -3.33 -0.75 6.18
CA LYS A 64 -3.23 0.34 5.21
C LYS A 64 -1.84 0.43 4.60
N GLY A 65 -0.79 0.41 5.45
CA GLY A 65 0.59 0.45 4.98
C GLY A 65 0.98 -0.78 4.14
N GLN A 66 0.47 -1.96 4.48
CA GLN A 66 0.67 -3.17 3.66
C GLN A 66 -0.01 -3.03 2.31
N LYS A 67 -1.26 -2.56 2.27
CA LYS A 67 -2.03 -2.33 1.04
C LYS A 67 -1.33 -1.31 0.13
N GLU A 68 -0.93 -0.16 0.66
CA GLU A 68 -0.23 0.88 -0.10
C GLU A 68 1.08 0.37 -0.70
N ARG A 69 1.90 -0.34 0.08
CA ARG A 69 3.15 -0.94 -0.41
C ARG A 69 2.90 -2.01 -1.46
N ALA A 70 1.90 -2.86 -1.27
CA ALA A 70 1.52 -3.88 -2.25
C ALA A 70 1.06 -3.23 -3.56
N CYS A 71 0.22 -2.20 -3.51
CA CYS A 71 -0.21 -1.44 -4.69
C CYS A 71 0.98 -0.82 -5.42
N LYS A 72 1.92 -0.18 -4.72
CA LYS A 72 3.15 0.37 -5.32
C LYS A 72 3.99 -0.72 -5.98
N ALA A 73 4.14 -1.88 -5.33
CA ALA A 73 4.88 -3.02 -5.89
C ALA A 73 4.19 -3.60 -7.13
N ILE A 74 2.85 -3.67 -7.15
CA ILE A 74 2.07 -4.09 -8.32
C ILE A 74 2.28 -3.11 -9.47
N GLU A 75 2.18 -1.80 -9.24
CA GLU A 75 2.43 -0.81 -10.28
C GLU A 75 3.88 -0.85 -10.79
N GLY A 76 4.86 -1.07 -9.90
CA GLY A 76 6.25 -1.22 -10.32
C GLY A 76 6.51 -2.49 -11.15
N GLN A 77 5.81 -3.59 -10.87
CA GLN A 77 6.01 -4.87 -11.59
C GLN A 77 5.13 -5.01 -12.83
N PHE A 78 3.95 -4.39 -12.84
CA PHE A 78 2.92 -4.63 -13.85
C PHE A 78 2.39 -3.35 -14.51
N GLY A 79 2.71 -2.17 -13.99
CA GLY A 79 2.33 -0.88 -14.57
C GLY A 79 3.34 -0.37 -15.61
N GLN A 80 3.22 0.92 -15.96
CA GLN A 80 4.02 1.59 -16.99
C GLN A 80 5.54 1.56 -16.73
N GLN A 81 5.95 1.42 -15.46
CA GLN A 81 7.35 1.39 -15.05
C GLN A 81 7.94 -0.03 -15.00
N ALA A 82 7.17 -1.05 -15.42
CA ALA A 82 7.67 -2.41 -15.44
C ALA A 82 8.86 -2.53 -16.41
N ASP A 83 9.86 -3.34 -16.04
CA ASP A 83 11.02 -3.65 -16.91
C ASP A 83 10.64 -4.40 -18.20
N THR A 84 9.38 -4.80 -18.32
CA THR A 84 8.79 -5.50 -19.46
C THR A 84 7.41 -4.92 -19.74
N GLU A 85 6.67 -5.49 -20.69
CA GLU A 85 5.32 -5.04 -21.05
C GLU A 85 4.39 -4.82 -19.83
N GLU A 86 3.72 -3.66 -19.81
CA GLU A 86 2.65 -3.36 -18.87
C GLU A 86 1.53 -4.39 -19.01
N ALA A 87 0.95 -4.82 -17.88
CA ALA A 87 -0.26 -5.61 -17.88
C ALA A 87 -1.47 -4.67 -17.89
N ASP A 88 -2.56 -5.05 -18.57
CA ASP A 88 -3.77 -4.23 -18.69
C ASP A 88 -4.30 -3.73 -17.34
N GLU A 89 -4.88 -2.53 -17.32
CA GLU A 89 -5.40 -1.91 -16.10
C GLU A 89 -6.41 -2.80 -15.34
N PRO A 90 -7.37 -3.51 -15.98
CA PRO A 90 -8.25 -4.44 -15.28
C PRO A 90 -7.49 -5.57 -14.56
N ILE A 91 -6.39 -6.05 -15.14
CA ILE A 91 -5.52 -7.06 -14.49
C ILE A 91 -4.82 -6.45 -13.28
N ARG A 92 -4.26 -5.25 -13.40
CA ARG A 92 -3.62 -4.57 -12.25
C ARG A 92 -4.62 -4.32 -11.13
N ASN A 93 -5.85 -3.94 -11.45
CA ASN A 93 -6.91 -3.73 -10.47
C ASN A 93 -7.32 -5.05 -9.78
N LEU A 94 -7.39 -6.16 -10.53
CA LEU A 94 -7.58 -7.48 -9.94
C LEU A 94 -6.44 -7.85 -8.97
N LEU A 95 -5.17 -7.63 -9.36
CA LEU A 95 -4.02 -7.88 -8.49
C LEU A 95 -4.06 -7.04 -7.21
N LYS A 96 -4.47 -5.77 -7.30
CA LYS A 96 -4.65 -4.90 -6.12
C LYS A 96 -5.75 -5.43 -5.20
N HIS A 97 -6.86 -5.91 -5.77
CA HIS A 97 -7.93 -6.51 -4.98
C HIS A 97 -7.50 -7.81 -4.30
N ILE A 98 -6.74 -8.66 -4.99
CA ILE A 98 -6.13 -9.86 -4.40
C ILE A 98 -5.20 -9.46 -3.23
N ALA A 99 -4.38 -8.43 -3.40
CA ALA A 99 -3.51 -7.94 -2.32
C ALA A 99 -4.32 -7.51 -1.09
N GLU A 100 -5.44 -6.82 -1.30
CA GLU A 100 -6.37 -6.44 -0.23
C GLU A 100 -6.95 -7.66 0.49
N LEU A 101 -7.39 -8.69 -0.25
CA LEU A 101 -7.87 -9.94 0.38
C LEU A 101 -6.81 -10.63 1.22
N ILE A 102 -5.53 -10.56 0.83
CA ILE A 102 -4.42 -11.11 1.63
C ILE A 102 -4.18 -10.25 2.88
N VAL A 103 -4.19 -8.92 2.75
CA VAL A 103 -4.04 -7.99 3.89
C VAL A 103 -5.17 -8.14 4.91
N GLU A 104 -6.39 -8.42 4.43
CA GLU A 104 -7.55 -8.72 5.27
C GLU A 104 -7.59 -10.17 5.77
N GLU A 105 -6.50 -10.92 5.56
CA GLU A 105 -6.32 -12.30 6.05
C GLU A 105 -7.42 -13.24 5.54
N LYS A 106 -7.97 -12.95 4.36
CA LYS A 106 -8.95 -13.78 3.65
C LYS A 106 -8.27 -14.78 2.71
N LEU A 107 -7.03 -14.53 2.34
CA LEU A 107 -6.19 -15.38 1.50
C LEU A 107 -4.75 -15.38 2.02
N ASP A 108 -4.07 -16.52 1.98
CA ASP A 108 -2.63 -16.58 2.26
C ASP A 108 -1.79 -16.19 1.03
N SER A 109 -2.28 -16.59 -0.16
CA SER A 109 -1.64 -16.30 -1.45
C SER A 109 -2.60 -16.49 -2.62
N ALA A 110 -2.23 -15.95 -3.77
CA ALA A 110 -2.89 -16.21 -5.04
C ALA A 110 -1.86 -16.25 -6.18
N SER A 111 -2.12 -17.06 -7.19
CA SER A 111 -1.34 -17.12 -8.43
C SER A 111 -2.29 -16.93 -9.61
N LEU A 112 -1.94 -16.04 -10.53
CA LEU A 112 -2.72 -15.71 -11.71
C LEU A 112 -1.89 -15.95 -12.96
N ASP A 113 -2.42 -16.75 -13.87
CA ASP A 113 -1.89 -16.88 -15.23
C ASP A 113 -2.58 -15.85 -16.11
N ILE A 114 -1.83 -14.85 -16.58
CA ILE A 114 -2.34 -13.73 -17.36
C ILE A 114 -2.35 -14.09 -18.86
N GLY A 115 -1.64 -15.15 -19.26
CA GLY A 115 -1.42 -15.52 -20.66
C GLY A 115 -0.14 -14.92 -21.24
N ASN A 116 0.19 -15.30 -22.48
CA ASN A 116 1.42 -14.88 -23.17
C ASN A 116 2.71 -15.13 -22.36
N GLY A 117 2.70 -16.19 -21.55
CA GLY A 117 3.83 -16.53 -20.68
C GLY A 117 3.99 -15.63 -19.46
N LEU A 118 3.07 -14.70 -19.19
CA LEU A 118 3.08 -13.83 -18.02
C LEU A 118 2.25 -14.44 -16.88
N LYS A 119 2.87 -14.55 -15.71
CA LYS A 119 2.22 -14.99 -14.47
C LYS A 119 2.51 -14.00 -13.34
N ALA A 120 1.53 -13.85 -12.46
CA ALA A 120 1.64 -13.07 -11.24
C ALA A 120 1.42 -13.97 -10.03
N LYS A 121 2.17 -13.74 -8.96
CA LYS A 121 1.94 -14.39 -7.67
C LYS A 121 2.02 -13.36 -6.55
N LEU A 122 1.00 -13.37 -5.70
CA LEU A 122 0.94 -12.53 -4.50
C LEU A 122 0.88 -13.45 -3.27
N SER A 123 1.66 -13.14 -2.25
CA SER A 123 1.68 -13.94 -1.01
C SER A 123 2.11 -13.11 0.18
N ILE A 124 1.65 -13.50 1.38
CA ILE A 124 2.19 -12.93 2.62
C ILE A 124 3.55 -13.54 2.94
N THR A 125 4.50 -12.70 3.34
CA THR A 125 5.82 -13.13 3.84
C THR A 125 5.77 -13.40 5.33
N SER A 126 6.75 -14.14 5.87
CA SER A 126 6.88 -14.37 7.32
C SER A 126 7.04 -13.09 8.15
N LYS A 127 7.44 -11.97 7.53
CA LYS A 127 7.54 -10.65 8.15
C LYS A 127 6.26 -9.81 7.99
N GLY A 128 5.18 -10.39 7.43
CA GLY A 128 3.92 -9.69 7.20
C GLY A 128 3.93 -8.71 6.02
N TYR A 129 4.92 -8.71 5.13
CA TYR A 129 4.84 -7.96 3.88
C TYR A 129 4.13 -8.77 2.79
N ILE A 130 3.45 -8.10 1.87
CA ILE A 130 2.92 -8.73 0.66
C ILE A 130 4.07 -8.80 -0.37
N LYS A 131 4.47 -10.01 -0.73
CA LYS A 131 5.38 -10.28 -1.83
C LYS A 131 4.59 -10.27 -3.14
N VAL A 132 5.05 -9.48 -4.10
CA VAL A 132 4.49 -9.41 -5.46
C VAL A 132 5.55 -9.95 -6.41
N GLU A 133 5.27 -11.08 -7.05
CA GLU A 133 6.16 -11.74 -8.00
C GLU A 133 5.59 -11.69 -9.40
N ARG A 134 6.43 -11.32 -10.35
CA ARG A 134 6.17 -11.41 -11.79
C ARG A 134 7.07 -12.47 -12.38
N GLN A 135 6.49 -13.33 -13.21
CA GLN A 135 7.23 -14.33 -13.99
C GLN A 135 6.84 -14.21 -15.46
N LYS A 136 7.83 -14.02 -16.33
CA LYS A 136 7.66 -14.05 -17.80
C LYS A 136 8.46 -15.22 -18.34
N THR A 137 7.81 -16.13 -19.08
CA THR A 137 8.46 -17.28 -19.71
C THR A 137 8.25 -17.25 -21.22
N GLU A 138 9.33 -17.35 -21.98
CA GLU A 138 9.27 -17.61 -23.41
C GLU A 138 9.20 -19.12 -23.63
N LYS A 139 8.15 -19.59 -24.33
CA LYS A 139 8.03 -20.98 -24.74
C LYS A 139 8.19 -21.04 -26.26
N ALA A 140 9.31 -21.61 -26.71
CA ALA A 140 9.46 -22.04 -28.09
C ALA A 140 8.84 -23.43 -28.23
N VAL A 141 7.71 -23.53 -28.94
CA VAL A 141 7.09 -24.81 -29.30
C VAL A 141 7.49 -25.11 -30.73
N GLN A 142 8.17 -26.24 -30.92
CA GLN A 142 8.50 -26.76 -32.24
C GLN A 142 7.72 -28.06 -32.42
N GLU A 143 6.67 -28.02 -33.22
CA GLU A 143 5.94 -29.21 -33.64
C GLU A 143 6.69 -29.84 -34.81
N ALA A 144 6.97 -31.13 -34.72
CA ALA A 144 7.65 -31.94 -35.74
C ALA A 144 6.63 -32.69 -36.60
#